data_AF-A0A2S9G446-F1
#
_entry.id   AF-A0A2S9G446-F1
#
_cell.length_a   1.000
_cell.length_b   1.000
_cell.length_c   1.000
_cell.angle_alpha   90.00
_cell.angle_beta   90.00
_cell.angle_gamma   90.00
#
_symmetry.space_group_name_H-M   'P 1'
#
loop_
_entity.id
_entity.type
_entity.pdbx_description
1 polymer ?
#
loop_
_entity_poly.entity_id
_entity_poly.type
_entity_poly.pdbx_seq_one_letter_code
_entity_poly.pdbx_strand_id
1 'polypeptide(L)'
;PTFTGKYYRTQEALANPRFRDHIPLMIGGSGEKKTIPLAVKHFDHLNVIAGFDELTRKLDVVKQQCEEIDRDPATLETSMLVGA
;
A
#
# COMPACT_ATOMS: atom_id res chain seq x y z
N PRO A 1 -17.54 22.17 -8.89
CA PRO A 1 -16.68 23.31 -9.37
C PRO A 1 -17.47 24.56 -9.52
N THR A 2 -17.00 25.83 -9.42
CA THR A 2 -17.78 27.00 -9.94
C THR A 2 -17.48 27.39 -11.35
N PHE A 3 -18.51 27.47 -12.17
CA PHE A 3 -18.49 27.80 -13.58
C PHE A 3 -19.84 28.37 -13.90
N THR A 4 -20.00 29.21 -14.91
CA THR A 4 -21.29 29.79 -15.23
C THR A 4 -21.24 30.25 -16.68
N GLY A 5 -21.70 29.41 -17.60
CA GLY A 5 -21.55 29.63 -19.04
C GLY A 5 -22.78 29.25 -19.83
N LYS A 6 -22.71 29.46 -21.14
CA LYS A 6 -23.78 29.20 -22.11
C LYS A 6 -24.05 27.70 -22.31
N TYR A 7 -23.00 26.88 -22.19
CA TYR A 7 -23.08 25.43 -22.39
C TYR A 7 -22.64 24.59 -21.17
N TYR A 8 -21.81 25.12 -20.26
CA TYR A 8 -21.62 24.50 -18.94
C TYR A 8 -21.64 25.56 -17.83
N ARG A 9 -21.82 25.14 -16.59
CA ARG A 9 -21.84 25.96 -15.36
C ARG A 9 -21.60 25.00 -14.17
N THR A 10 -21.00 25.42 -13.07
CA THR A 10 -20.59 24.63 -11.91
C THR A 10 -20.72 25.59 -10.61
N GLN A 11 -20.88 25.19 -9.31
CA GLN A 11 -20.28 25.84 -8.06
C GLN A 11 -19.29 25.01 -7.18
N GLU A 12 -18.17 25.62 -6.72
CA GLU A 12 -17.06 25.06 -5.89
C GLU A 12 -16.43 23.71 -6.30
N ALA A 13 -15.16 23.69 -6.71
CA ALA A 13 -14.59 22.49 -7.35
C ALA A 13 -14.45 21.33 -6.40
N LEU A 14 -15.22 20.27 -6.65
CA LEU A 14 -15.01 19.01 -5.98
C LEU A 14 -13.64 18.50 -6.42
N ALA A 15 -12.66 18.68 -5.54
CA ALA A 15 -11.43 17.91 -5.58
C ALA A 15 -11.83 16.47 -5.27
N ASN A 16 -11.76 15.61 -6.29
CA ASN A 16 -12.00 14.19 -6.13
C ASN A 16 -10.78 13.43 -6.70
N PRO A 17 -10.07 12.63 -5.89
CA PRO A 17 -10.33 12.39 -4.47
C PRO A 17 -10.19 13.66 -3.62
N ARG A 18 -11.00 13.74 -2.55
CA ARG A 18 -10.85 14.80 -1.55
C ARG A 18 -9.45 14.70 -0.93
N PHE A 19 -8.96 15.82 -0.40
CA PHE A 19 -7.81 15.78 0.48
C PHE A 19 -8.05 14.76 1.60
N ARG A 20 -7.01 13.97 1.88
CA ARG A 20 -6.98 12.99 2.96
C ARG A 20 -5.76 13.30 3.80
N ASP A 21 -5.91 13.22 5.12
CA ASP A 21 -4.78 13.36 6.05
C ASP A 21 -3.70 12.30 5.78
N HIS A 22 -4.12 11.15 5.22
CA HIS A 22 -3.24 10.06 4.83
C HIS A 22 -3.60 9.50 3.44
N ILE A 23 -2.59 9.27 2.61
CA ILE A 23 -2.71 8.58 1.32
C ILE A 23 -2.07 7.21 1.51
N PRO A 24 -2.85 6.10 1.49
CA PRO A 24 -2.28 4.78 1.66
C PRO A 24 -1.24 4.47 0.59
N LEU A 25 -0.03 4.11 1.02
CA LEU A 25 1.07 3.75 0.14
C LEU A 25 1.20 2.23 0.08
N MET A 26 1.35 1.71 -1.13
CA MET A 26 1.61 0.30 -1.40
C MET A 26 2.97 0.14 -2.11
N ILE A 27 3.75 -0.85 -1.69
CA ILE A 27 4.94 -1.31 -2.41
C ILE A 27 4.79 -2.79 -2.78
N GLY A 28 5.20 -3.16 -3.99
CA GLY A 28 5.18 -4.54 -4.47
C GLY A 28 6.57 -5.08 -4.81
N GLY A 29 6.82 -6.36 -4.54
CA GLY A 29 8.08 -7.01 -4.89
C GLY A 29 8.35 -8.32 -4.15
N SER A 30 9.42 -9.00 -4.54
CA SER A 30 9.84 -10.29 -3.96
C SER A 30 11.01 -10.19 -2.96
N GLY A 31 11.64 -9.02 -2.86
CA GLY A 31 12.95 -8.85 -2.24
C GLY A 31 12.93 -8.70 -0.71
N GLU A 32 13.43 -9.72 -0.01
CA GLU A 32 13.57 -9.72 1.47
C GLU A 32 14.61 -8.71 1.99
N LYS A 33 15.58 -8.33 1.16
CA LYS A 33 16.65 -7.39 1.56
C LYS A 33 16.24 -5.91 1.46
N LYS A 34 15.22 -5.58 0.66
CA LYS A 34 14.87 -4.19 0.32
C LYS A 34 13.37 -3.94 0.38
N THR A 35 12.58 -4.69 -0.39
CA THR A 35 11.13 -4.49 -0.48
C THR A 35 10.46 -4.68 0.87
N ILE A 36 10.69 -5.82 1.53
CA ILE A 36 10.05 -6.11 2.83
C ILE A 36 10.48 -5.09 3.91
N PRO A 37 11.78 -4.78 4.11
CA PRO A 37 12.18 -3.77 5.09
C PRO A 37 11.63 -2.38 4.84
N LEU A 38 11.50 -1.98 3.57
CA LEU A 38 10.89 -0.70 3.21
C LEU A 38 9.40 -0.70 3.52
N ALA A 39 8.69 -1.78 3.15
CA ALA A 39 7.26 -1.93 3.41
C ALA A 39 6.95 -1.82 4.90
N VAL A 40 7.68 -2.58 5.71
CA VAL A 40 7.55 -2.62 7.17
C VAL A 40 7.80 -1.24 7.80
N LYS A 41 8.72 -0.44 7.27
CA LYS A 41 9.05 0.87 7.86
C LYS A 41 8.18 2.03 7.39
N HIS A 42 7.65 1.97 6.16
CA HIS A 42 7.16 3.18 5.48
C HIS A 42 5.83 3.03 4.73
N PHE A 43 5.29 1.83 4.59
CA PHE A 43 4.11 1.59 3.75
C PHE A 43 2.95 1.02 4.56
N ASP A 44 1.75 1.29 4.06
CA ASP A 44 0.48 0.77 4.59
C ASP A 44 0.16 -0.62 4.02
N HIS A 45 0.59 -0.88 2.79
CA HIS A 45 0.36 -2.14 2.10
C HIS A 45 1.65 -2.74 1.50
N LEU A 46 1.73 -4.06 1.53
CA LEU A 46 2.74 -4.85 0.83
C LEU A 46 2.06 -5.81 -0.15
N ASN A 47 2.47 -5.79 -1.42
CA ASN A 47 2.11 -6.83 -2.39
C ASN A 47 3.29 -7.77 -2.63
N VAL A 48 3.23 -8.97 -2.06
CA VAL A 48 4.29 -9.98 -2.14
C VAL A 48 4.27 -10.65 -3.51
N ILE A 49 5.40 -10.63 -4.21
CA ILE A 49 5.60 -11.37 -5.46
C ILE A 49 6.40 -12.63 -5.13
N ALA A 50 5.74 -13.79 -5.20
CA ALA A 50 6.33 -15.08 -4.84
C ALA A 50 5.51 -16.25 -5.37
N GLY A 51 6.15 -17.41 -5.54
CA GLY A 51 5.44 -18.67 -5.69
C GLY A 51 4.69 -19.06 -4.40
N PHE A 52 3.65 -19.88 -4.53
CA PHE A 52 2.88 -20.37 -3.38
C PHE A 52 3.72 -21.17 -2.39
N ASP A 53 4.75 -21.86 -2.88
CA ASP A 53 5.74 -22.60 -2.09
C ASP A 53 6.64 -21.69 -1.26
N GLU A 54 6.88 -20.46 -1.71
CA GLU A 54 7.68 -19.46 -0.99
C GLU A 54 6.86 -18.52 -0.09
N LEU A 55 5.54 -18.46 -0.29
CA LEU A 55 4.68 -17.46 0.35
C LEU A 55 4.78 -17.49 1.87
N THR A 56 4.67 -18.67 2.49
CA THR A 56 4.75 -18.83 3.95
C THR A 56 6.06 -18.26 4.48
N ARG A 57 7.18 -18.61 3.86
CA ARG A 57 8.52 -18.13 4.25
C ARG A 57 8.61 -16.61 4.18
N LYS A 58 8.06 -15.99 3.13
CA LYS A 58 8.08 -14.53 2.99
C LYS A 58 7.19 -13.84 4.02
N LEU A 59 6.03 -14.40 4.33
CA LEU A 59 5.16 -13.87 5.37
C LEU A 59 5.81 -13.95 6.75
N ASP A 60 6.59 -15.00 7.04
CA ASP A 60 7.34 -15.10 8.29
C ASP A 60 8.44 -14.02 8.38
N VAL A 61 9.13 -13.73 7.26
CA VAL A 61 10.09 -12.60 7.20
C VAL A 61 9.39 -11.26 7.44
N VAL A 62 8.19 -11.04 6.89
CA VAL A 62 7.41 -9.82 7.15
C VAL A 62 7.10 -9.69 8.63
N LYS A 63 6.59 -10.76 9.27
CA LYS A 63 6.26 -10.77 10.71
C LYS A 63 7.49 -10.47 11.57
N GLN A 64 8.59 -11.17 11.31
CA GLN A 64 9.84 -10.97 12.06
C GLN A 64 10.31 -9.51 11.96
N GLN A 65 10.28 -8.91 10.76
CA GLN A 65 10.72 -7.53 10.60
C GLN A 65 9.76 -6.52 11.25
N CYS A 66 8.46 -6.79 11.27
CA CYS A 66 7.50 -6.00 12.04
C CYS A 66 7.81 -6.06 13.55
N GLU A 67 8.06 -7.24 14.09
CA GLU A 67 8.46 -7.44 15.50
C GLU A 67 9.77 -6.71 15.84
N GLU A 68 10.77 -6.75 14.94
CA GLU A 68 12.06 -6.07 15.13
C GLU A 68 11.95 -4.54 15.29
N ILE A 69 10.89 -3.93 14.77
CA ILE A 69 10.67 -2.48 14.87
C ILE A 69 9.45 -2.09 15.73
N ASP A 70 8.87 -3.05 16.46
CA ASP A 70 7.66 -2.86 17.26
C ASP A 70 6.45 -2.34 16.45
N ARG A 71 6.30 -2.83 15.20
CA ARG A 71 5.12 -2.60 14.38
C ARG A 71 4.16 -3.77 14.51
N ASP A 72 2.87 -3.49 14.76
CA ASP A 72 1.82 -4.52 14.66
C ASP A 72 1.70 -5.01 13.19
N PRO A 73 1.97 -6.29 12.90
CA PRO A 73 1.86 -6.85 11.55
C PRO A 73 0.47 -6.67 10.92
N ALA A 74 -0.60 -6.58 11.73
CA ALA A 74 -1.96 -6.36 11.22
C ALA A 74 -2.16 -4.97 10.59
N THR A 75 -1.28 -4.02 10.89
CA THR A 75 -1.29 -2.67 10.30
C THR A 75 -0.58 -2.60 8.95
N LEU A 76 0.03 -3.69 8.49
CA LEU A 76 0.61 -3.80 7.14
C LEU A 76 -0.27 -4.73 6.31
N GLU A 77 -1.25 -4.18 5.60
CA GLU A 77 -2.14 -4.98 4.79
C GLU A 77 -1.34 -5.66 3.66
N THR A 78 -1.32 -6.99 3.69
CA THR A 78 -0.44 -7.78 2.84
C THR A 78 -1.27 -8.60 1.85
N SER A 79 -0.97 -8.44 0.57
CA SER A 79 -1.55 -9.17 -0.55
C SER A 79 -0.46 -9.92 -1.31
N MET A 80 -0.83 -10.80 -2.24
CA MET A 80 0.11 -11.45 -3.14
C MET A 80 -0.31 -11.29 -4.60
N LEU A 81 0.68 -11.24 -5.49
CA LEU A 81 0.45 -11.34 -6.93
C LEU A 81 0.21 -12.80 -7.30
N VAL A 82 -1.00 -13.12 -7.75
CA VAL A 82 -1.35 -14.46 -8.27
C VAL A 82 -1.01 -14.52 -9.77
N GLY A 83 -0.24 -15.52 -10.18
CA GLY A 83 0.09 -15.78 -11.59
C GLY A 83 1.41 -15.18 -12.09
N ALA A 84 2.31 -14.80 -11.18
CA ALA A 84 3.70 -14.47 -11.51
C ALA A 84 4.52 -15.71 -11.92
#